data_AF-A0A6L7YLX9-F1
#
_entry.id   AF-A0A6L7YLX9-F1
#
_cell.length_a   1.000
_cell.length_b   1.000
_cell.length_c   1.000
_cell.angle_alpha   90.00
_cell.angle_beta   90.00
_cell.angle_gamma   90.00
#
_symmetry.space_group_name_H-M   'P 1'
#
loop_
_entity.id
_entity.type
_entity.pdbx_description
1 polymer ?
#
loop_
_entity_poly.entity_id
_entity_poly.type
_entity_poly.pdbx_seq_one_letter_code
_entity_poly.pdbx_strand_id
1 'polypeptide(L)'
;MDIYDFIWQSDVIDKIEDKHHVTQYEAEEVFFNERPVYHFIERGERRNQDVYSVSGRTDAGRYLIVFFILKRRNVGLILSARDMTRSERRLYARRR
;
A
#
# COMPACT_ATOMS: atom_id res chain seq x y z
N MET A 1 -1.36 -12.41 -3.41
CA MET A 1 -0.25 -11.72 -4.10
C MET A 1 0.77 -11.52 -3.03
N ASP A 2 1.98 -12.03 -3.24
CA ASP A 2 3.00 -12.04 -2.20
C ASP A 2 4.00 -10.93 -2.51
N ILE A 3 4.35 -10.13 -1.52
CA ILE A 3 5.40 -9.10 -1.58
C ILE A 3 6.47 -9.48 -0.57
N TYR A 4 7.73 -9.47 -0.98
CA TYR A 4 8.85 -9.93 -0.15
C TYR A 4 9.84 -8.82 0.20
N ASP A 5 9.78 -7.68 -0.50
CA ASP A 5 10.71 -6.57 -0.30
C ASP A 5 10.08 -5.27 -0.79
N PHE A 6 10.59 -4.14 -0.32
CA PHE A 6 10.06 -2.81 -0.62
C PHE A 6 11.15 -1.86 -1.08
N ILE A 7 10.82 -1.06 -2.09
CA ILE A 7 11.65 0.05 -2.51
C ILE A 7 10.96 1.34 -2.09
N TRP A 8 11.71 2.18 -1.39
CA TRP A 8 11.30 3.51 -0.99
C TRP A 8 12.23 4.57 -1.57
N GLN A 9 11.65 5.66 -2.04
CA GLN A 9 12.40 6.87 -2.39
C GLN A 9 12.28 7.86 -1.23
N SER A 10 13.36 8.55 -0.89
CA SER A 10 13.41 9.46 0.27
C SER A 10 12.33 10.54 0.22
N ASP A 11 12.10 11.13 -0.96
CA ASP A 11 11.05 12.12 -1.19
C ASP A 11 9.64 11.58 -0.98
N VAL A 12 9.42 10.29 -1.26
CA VAL A 12 8.16 9.59 -1.00
C VAL A 12 7.97 9.34 0.50
N ILE A 13 9.04 8.92 1.20
CA ILE A 13 9.01 8.72 2.66
C ILE A 13 8.61 10.04 3.34
N ASP A 14 9.39 11.09 3.10
CA ASP A 14 9.19 12.41 3.73
C ASP A 14 7.78 12.94 3.45
N LYS A 15 7.33 12.86 2.18
CA LYS A 15 6.00 13.31 1.79
C LYS A 15 4.87 12.56 2.49
N ILE A 16 4.99 11.23 2.65
CA ILE A 16 3.95 10.42 3.28
C ILE A 16 3.91 10.71 4.79
N GLU A 17 5.07 10.78 5.43
CA GLU A 17 5.16 11.08 6.86
C GLU A 17 4.59 12.46 7.18
N ASP A 18 4.97 13.49 6.41
CA ASP A 18 4.50 14.85 6.60
C ASP A 18 3.00 15.02 6.32
N LYS A 19 2.48 14.40 5.23
CA LYS A 19 1.09 14.64 4.77
C LYS A 19 0.08 13.68 5.36
N HIS A 20 0.50 12.47 5.70
CA HIS A 20 -0.39 11.38 6.07
C HIS A 20 -0.05 10.77 7.42
N HIS A 21 1.07 11.16 8.05
CA HIS A 21 1.52 10.62 9.32
C HIS A 21 1.52 9.08 9.31
N VAL A 22 2.02 8.51 8.20
CA VAL A 22 2.20 7.08 8.03
C VAL A 22 3.68 6.81 7.92
N THR A 23 4.19 5.94 8.78
CA THR A 23 5.60 5.51 8.70
C THR A 23 5.78 4.42 7.65
N GLN A 24 7.03 4.19 7.22
CA GLN A 24 7.35 3.05 6.33
C GLN A 24 6.89 1.73 6.95
N TYR A 25 7.15 1.54 8.24
CA TYR A 25 6.79 0.35 8.99
C TYR A 25 5.27 0.10 8.95
N GLU A 26 4.44 1.11 9.25
CA GLU A 26 2.98 0.97 9.17
C GLU A 26 2.49 0.65 7.75
N ALA A 27 3.12 1.24 6.73
CA ALA A 27 2.76 0.95 5.34
C ALA A 27 3.12 -0.50 4.95
N GLU A 28 4.24 -1.03 5.45
CA GLU A 28 4.68 -2.41 5.19
C GLU A 28 3.83 -3.43 5.95
N GLU A 29 3.44 -3.17 7.21
CA GLU A 29 2.55 -4.04 8.01
C GLU A 29 1.28 -4.45 7.25
N VAL A 30 0.71 -3.52 6.46
CA VAL A 30 -0.50 -3.74 5.67
C VAL A 30 -0.37 -4.91 4.69
N PHE A 31 0.83 -5.25 4.24
CA PHE A 31 1.08 -6.37 3.32
C PHE A 31 1.13 -7.72 4.03
N PHE A 32 1.42 -7.75 5.33
CA PHE A 32 1.66 -8.99 6.08
C PHE A 32 0.56 -9.32 7.10
N ASN A 33 -0.21 -8.32 7.51
CA ASN A 33 -1.27 -8.47 8.50
C ASN A 33 -2.52 -9.17 7.94
N GLU A 34 -3.50 -9.45 8.81
CA GLU A 34 -4.66 -10.26 8.46
C GLU A 34 -5.44 -9.73 7.24
N ARG A 35 -5.46 -10.54 6.18
CA ARG A 35 -6.23 -10.35 4.94
C ARG A 35 -5.91 -9.02 4.22
N PRO A 36 -4.72 -8.89 3.62
CA PRO A 36 -4.44 -7.78 2.71
C PRO A 36 -5.34 -7.92 1.47
N VAL A 37 -6.03 -6.84 1.10
CA VAL A 37 -6.88 -6.81 -0.10
C VAL A 37 -6.18 -6.03 -1.19
N TYR A 38 -5.74 -6.73 -2.23
CA TYR A 38 -5.07 -6.15 -3.38
C TYR A 38 -6.05 -5.73 -4.47
N HIS A 39 -5.80 -4.56 -5.06
CA HIS A 39 -6.58 -4.02 -6.17
C HIS A 39 -5.64 -3.52 -7.26
N PHE A 40 -5.95 -3.89 -8.50
CA PHE A 40 -5.36 -3.22 -9.66
C PHE A 40 -5.98 -1.82 -9.82
N ILE A 41 -5.14 -0.80 -10.00
CA ILE A 41 -5.58 0.60 -10.13
C ILE A 41 -5.46 1.04 -11.59
N GLU A 42 -4.26 0.94 -12.16
CA GLU A 42 -3.99 1.46 -13.49
C GLU A 42 -2.86 0.69 -14.17
N ARG A 43 -2.94 0.57 -15.50
CA ARG A 43 -1.87 0.00 -16.32
C ARG A 43 -0.81 1.09 -16.54
N GLY A 44 0.45 0.77 -16.26
CA GLY A 44 1.54 1.70 -16.55
C GLY A 44 1.81 1.82 -18.05
N GLU A 45 2.41 2.94 -18.48
CA GLU A 45 2.80 3.15 -19.89
C GLU A 45 3.85 2.13 -20.37
N ARG A 46 4.63 1.56 -19.44
CA ARG A 46 5.67 0.57 -19.72
C ARG A 46 5.45 -0.71 -18.91
N ARG A 47 6.03 -1.82 -19.38
CA ARG A 47 6.05 -3.09 -18.64
C ARG A 47 6.58 -2.89 -17.21
N ASN A 48 5.92 -3.53 -16.24
CA ASN A 48 6.25 -3.46 -14.80
C ASN A 48 6.11 -2.05 -14.18
N GLN A 49 5.14 -1.29 -14.67
CA GLN A 49 4.72 -0.01 -14.09
C GLN A 49 3.22 0.02 -13.72
N ASP A 50 2.57 -1.14 -13.72
CA ASP A 50 1.18 -1.26 -13.28
C ASP A 50 1.07 -0.86 -11.80
N VAL A 51 0.10 0.00 -11.53
CA VAL A 51 -0.17 0.51 -10.19
C VAL A 51 -1.21 -0.37 -9.54
N TYR A 52 -0.87 -0.82 -8.35
CA TYR A 52 -1.74 -1.56 -7.45
C TYR A 52 -1.98 -0.75 -6.19
N SER A 53 -3.03 -1.11 -5.47
CA SER A 53 -3.17 -0.76 -4.07
C SER A 53 -3.34 -2.00 -3.23
N VAL A 54 -2.89 -1.93 -1.98
CA VAL A 54 -3.24 -2.87 -0.92
C VAL A 54 -3.99 -2.13 0.17
N SER A 55 -5.06 -2.74 0.65
CA SER A 55 -5.87 -2.26 1.75
C SER A 55 -5.74 -3.25 2.91
N GLY A 56 -5.45 -2.75 4.11
CA GLY A 56 -5.29 -3.61 5.28
C GLY A 56 -5.30 -2.82 6.59
N ARG A 57 -5.05 -3.55 7.68
CA ARG A 57 -5.06 -3.00 9.04
C ARG A 57 -3.67 -3.18 9.68
N THR A 58 -3.13 -2.11 10.23
CA THR A 58 -1.88 -2.13 11.00
C THR A 58 -2.08 -2.82 12.35
N ASP A 59 -0.99 -3.15 13.04
CA ASP A 59 -1.05 -3.77 14.38
C ASP A 59 -1.69 -2.83 15.40
N ALA A 60 -1.40 -1.53 15.28
CA ALA A 60 -2.05 -0.46 16.06
C ALA A 60 -3.54 -0.26 15.70
N GLY A 61 -4.03 -0.95 14.67
CA GLY A 61 -5.43 -0.98 14.29
C GLY A 61 -5.87 0.11 13.31
N ARG A 62 -4.94 0.88 12.73
CA ARG A 62 -5.23 1.84 11.66
C ARG A 62 -5.58 1.11 10.37
N TYR A 63 -6.47 1.71 9.58
CA TYR A 63 -6.87 1.15 8.29
C TYR A 63 -6.18 1.96 7.21
N LEU A 64 -5.21 1.34 6.54
CA LEU A 64 -4.40 2.03 5.55
C LEU A 64 -4.63 1.47 4.16
N ILE A 65 -4.52 2.35 3.18
CA ILE A 65 -4.37 2.00 1.77
C ILE A 65 -2.99 2.44 1.29
N VAL A 66 -2.28 1.51 0.66
CA VAL A 66 -0.92 1.73 0.15
C VAL A 66 -0.93 1.52 -1.35
N PHE A 67 -0.44 2.49 -2.12
CA PHE A 67 -0.30 2.44 -3.56
C PHE A 67 1.13 2.09 -3.92
N PHE A 68 1.31 1.12 -4.81
CA PHE A 68 2.63 0.63 -5.17
C PHE A 68 2.67 0.09 -6.60
N ILE A 69 3.88 0.01 -7.16
CA ILE A 69 4.13 -0.70 -8.41
C ILE A 69 4.75 -2.06 -8.08
N LEU A 70 4.19 -3.12 -8.66
CA LEU A 70 4.81 -4.45 -8.59
C LEU A 70 6.01 -4.51 -9.53
N LYS A 71 7.20 -4.68 -8.96
CA LYS A 71 8.44 -4.95 -9.70
C LYS A 71 8.69 -6.46 -9.76
N ARG A 72 9.73 -6.84 -10.51
CA ARG A 72 10.17 -8.25 -10.59
C ARG A 72 10.50 -8.78 -9.20
N ARG A 73 10.41 -10.10 -9.02
CA ARG A 73 10.69 -10.79 -7.74
C ARG A 73 9.83 -10.31 -6.56
N ASN A 74 8.59 -9.89 -6.83
CA ASN A 74 7.63 -9.52 -5.78
C ASN A 74 8.10 -8.35 -4.91
N VAL A 75 8.78 -7.38 -5.53
CA VAL A 75 9.22 -6.16 -4.85
C VAL A 75 8.18 -5.06 -5.05
N GLY A 76 7.71 -4.44 -3.97
CA GLY A 76 6.78 -3.32 -4.01
C GLY A 76 7.52 -1.99 -4.04
N LEU A 77 7.44 -1.24 -5.14
CA LEU A 77 7.88 0.17 -5.14
C LEU A 77 6.73 1.03 -4.60
N ILE A 78 6.88 1.57 -3.39
CA ILE A 78 5.82 2.35 -2.75
C ILE A 78 5.73 3.74 -3.37
N LEU A 79 4.50 4.15 -3.69
CA LEU A 79 4.20 5.45 -4.30
C LEU A 79 3.50 6.41 -3.33
N SER A 80 2.65 5.86 -2.45
CA SER A 80 1.88 6.61 -1.46
C SER A 80 1.28 5.66 -0.42
N ALA A 81 1.08 6.14 0.81
CA ALA A 81 0.31 5.45 1.85
C ALA A 81 -0.51 6.48 2.64
N ARG A 82 -1.74 6.12 3.01
CA ARG A 82 -2.62 6.98 3.83
C ARG A 82 -3.71 6.18 4.53
N ASP A 83 -4.37 6.83 5.49
CA ASP A 83 -5.60 6.29 6.05
C ASP A 83 -6.69 6.11 4.97
N MET A 84 -7.43 5.01 5.09
CA MET A 84 -8.61 4.76 4.29
C MET A 84 -9.70 5.78 4.61
N THR A 85 -10.36 6.26 3.57
CA THR A 85 -11.63 6.97 3.70
C THR A 85 -12.72 6.03 4.25
N ARG A 86 -13.81 6.61 4.75
CA ARG A 86 -14.97 5.83 5.23
C ARG A 86 -15.50 4.85 4.16
N SER A 87 -15.50 5.25 2.89
CA SER A 87 -15.97 4.42 1.79
C SER A 87 -15.00 3.27 1.48
N GLU A 88 -13.70 3.53 1.46
CA GLU A 88 -12.66 2.50 1.30
C GLU A 88 -12.70 1.50 2.44
N ARG A 89 -12.85 1.96 3.70
CA ARG A 89 -12.96 1.07 4.86
C ARG A 89 -14.19 0.16 4.79
N ARG A 90 -15.33 0.68 4.31
CA ARG A 90 -16.53 -0.16 4.07
C ARG A 90 -16.29 -1.19 2.96
N LEU A 91 -15.60 -0.81 1.89
CA LEU A 91 -15.25 -1.73 0.81
C LEU A 91 -14.29 -2.83 1.31
N TYR A 92 -13.27 -2.45 2.08
CA TYR A 92 -12.34 -3.37 2.72
C TYR A 92 -13.08 -4.36 3.63
N ALA A 93 -13.99 -3.88 4.49
CA ALA A 93 -14.77 -4.72 5.39
C ALA A 93 -15.71 -5.73 4.69
N ARG A 94 -16.10 -5.46 3.43
CA ARG A 94 -16.90 -6.40 2.61
C ARG A 94 -16.03 -7.46 1.90
N ARG A 95 -14.74 -7.18 1.75
CA ARG A 95 -13.77 -8.03 1.05
C ARG A 95 -12.86 -8.81 2.02
N ARG A 96 -12.72 -8.32 3.26
CA ARG A 96 -12.15 -9.04 4.39
C ARG A 96 -13.10 -10.15 4.82
#